data_AF-A0AAV0Y472-F1
#
_entry.id   AF-A0AAV0Y472-F1
#
_cell.length_a   1.000
_cell.length_b   1.000
_cell.length_c   1.000
_cell.angle_alpha   90.00
_cell.angle_beta   90.00
_cell.angle_gamma   90.00
#
_symmetry.space_group_name_H-M   'P 1'
#
loop_
_entity.id
_entity.type
_entity.pdbx_description
1 polymer ?
#
loop_
_entity_poly.entity_id
_entity_poly.type
_entity_poly.pdbx_seq_one_letter_code
_entity_poly.pdbx_strand_id
1 'polypeptide(L)'
;MRNHLQVASAAFIVMHELMKIKEKKVRRKRRFWRSKLYIVNENRGANLLNSMQSDVHSFHFQNFTRMSSAGFEKIINLIGPKVIKQDTNMRQAISVTVRLAVTLRFLATGDSYSSLQYLFGISKQIISCIIPEVCMAIVEVLKEYVKVSNA
;
A
#
# COMPACT_ATOMS: atom_id res chain seq x y z
N MET A 1 10.04 -37.69 38.63
CA MET A 1 10.29 -36.31 38.13
C MET A 1 10.32 -36.21 36.60
N ARG A 2 11.09 -37.03 35.86
CA ARG A 2 11.16 -36.96 34.38
C ARG A 2 9.80 -37.10 33.65
N ASN A 3 8.91 -37.95 34.15
CA ASN A 3 7.61 -38.18 33.54
C ASN A 3 6.68 -36.94 33.64
N HIS A 4 6.76 -36.18 34.74
CA HIS A 4 5.94 -34.98 34.90
C HIS A 4 6.36 -33.85 33.94
N LEU A 5 7.67 -33.71 33.70
CA LEU A 5 8.18 -32.74 32.74
C LEU A 5 7.74 -33.10 31.32
N GLN A 6 7.84 -34.37 30.94
CA GLN A 6 7.39 -34.85 29.62
C GLN A 6 5.88 -34.64 29.41
N VAL A 7 5.06 -34.92 30.42
CA VAL A 7 3.61 -34.70 30.36
C VAL A 7 3.28 -33.20 30.24
N ALA A 8 3.97 -32.34 30.97
CA ALA A 8 3.79 -30.89 30.87
C ALA A 8 4.18 -30.35 29.48
N SER A 9 5.31 -30.81 28.91
CA SER A 9 5.75 -30.45 27.56
C SER A 9 4.73 -30.86 26.50
N ALA A 10 4.20 -32.09 26.59
CA ALA A 10 3.20 -32.60 25.66
C ALA A 10 1.89 -31.79 25.77
N ALA A 11 1.44 -31.48 26.98
CA ALA A 11 0.24 -30.66 27.21
C ALA A 11 0.40 -29.25 26.61
N PHE A 12 1.58 -28.64 26.74
CA PHE A 12 1.87 -27.32 26.17
C PHE A 12 1.84 -27.33 24.63
N ILE A 13 2.47 -28.32 23.99
CA ILE A 13 2.48 -28.47 22.53
C ILE A 13 1.05 -28.62 21.99
N VAL A 14 0.25 -29.50 22.62
CA VAL A 14 -1.15 -29.72 22.26
C VAL A 14 -1.95 -28.42 22.43
N MET A 15 -1.79 -27.73 23.55
CA MET A 15 -2.52 -26.48 23.82
C MET A 15 -2.15 -25.38 22.82
N HIS A 16 -0.87 -25.26 22.46
CA HIS A 16 -0.39 -24.30 21.45
C HIS A 16 -0.96 -24.59 20.05
N GLU A 17 -1.01 -25.85 19.62
CA GLU A 17 -1.64 -26.21 18.34
C GLU A 17 -3.15 -25.96 18.33
N LEU A 18 -3.85 -26.26 19.44
CA LEU A 18 -5.27 -25.96 19.58
C LEU A 18 -5.54 -24.44 19.53
N MET A 19 -4.67 -23.62 20.13
CA MET A 19 -4.76 -22.16 20.02
C MET A 19 -4.54 -21.69 18.57
N LYS A 20 -3.56 -22.21 17.84
CA LYS A 20 -3.35 -21.90 16.41
C LYS A 20 -4.54 -22.30 15.54
N ILE A 21 -5.17 -23.44 15.81
CA ILE A 21 -6.35 -23.89 15.08
C ILE A 21 -7.54 -22.96 15.36
N LYS A 22 -7.72 -22.55 16.62
CA LYS A 22 -8.78 -21.60 17.04
C LYS A 22 -8.57 -20.19 16.46
N GLU A 23 -7.32 -19.78 16.28
CA GLU A 23 -6.95 -18.51 15.64
C GLU A 23 -7.09 -18.51 14.12
N LYS A 24 -7.19 -19.67 13.47
CA LYS A 24 -7.52 -19.75 12.04
C LYS A 24 -8.96 -19.30 11.83
N LYS A 25 -9.16 -17.98 11.77
CA LYS A 25 -10.42 -17.34 11.41
C LYS A 25 -10.96 -17.99 10.13
N VAL A 26 -12.11 -18.64 10.25
CA VAL A 26 -12.83 -19.18 9.09
C VAL A 26 -13.04 -18.04 8.10
N ARG A 27 -12.36 -18.10 6.96
CA ARG A 27 -12.47 -17.07 5.93
C ARG A 27 -13.88 -17.14 5.37
N ARG A 28 -14.70 -16.13 5.64
CA ARG A 28 -16.03 -16.00 5.03
C ARG A 28 -15.85 -16.06 3.50
N LYS A 29 -16.63 -16.93 2.84
CA LYS A 29 -16.68 -16.96 1.37
C LYS A 29 -17.07 -15.57 0.88
N ARG A 30 -16.27 -15.02 -0.03
CA ARG A 30 -16.56 -13.69 -0.60
C ARG A 30 -17.81 -13.82 -1.47
N ARG A 31 -18.80 -12.94 -1.26
CA ARG A 31 -20.01 -12.86 -2.09
C ARG A 31 -19.68 -12.49 -3.54
N PHE A 32 -18.63 -11.70 -3.73
CA PHE A 32 -18.14 -11.26 -5.04
C PHE A 32 -16.61 -11.18 -5.02
N TRP A 33 -15.97 -11.49 -6.15
CA TRP A 33 -14.51 -11.44 -6.28
C TRP A 33 -13.97 -10.00 -6.25
N ARG A 34 -14.58 -9.10 -7.05
CA ARG A 34 -14.39 -7.63 -7.03
C ARG A 34 -15.74 -6.93 -6.95
N SER A 35 -15.81 -5.83 -6.22
CA SER A 35 -16.99 -4.95 -6.24
C SER A 35 -17.09 -4.22 -7.58
N LYS A 36 -18.32 -4.07 -8.11
CA LYS A 36 -18.60 -3.32 -9.35
C LYS A 36 -18.04 -1.90 -9.31
N LEU A 37 -18.02 -1.28 -8.13
CA LEU A 37 -17.43 0.04 -7.92
C LEU A 37 -15.99 0.14 -8.42
N TYR A 38 -15.15 -0.87 -8.13
CA TYR A 38 -13.74 -0.87 -8.51
C TYR A 38 -13.50 -1.37 -9.92
N ILE A 39 -14.46 -2.05 -10.54
CA ILE A 39 -14.40 -2.43 -11.95
C ILE A 39 -14.66 -1.20 -12.81
N VAL A 40 -15.72 -0.46 -12.50
CA VAL A 40 -16.10 0.75 -13.25
C VAL A 40 -15.05 1.87 -13.07
N ASN A 41 -14.38 1.93 -11.92
CA ASN A 41 -13.44 3.02 -11.58
C ASN A 41 -11.97 2.58 -11.58
N GLU A 42 -11.61 1.51 -12.30
CA GLU A 42 -10.27 0.90 -12.26
C GLU A 42 -9.14 1.90 -12.53
N ASN A 43 -9.37 2.86 -13.44
CA ASN A 43 -8.37 3.87 -13.84
C ASN A 43 -8.64 5.27 -13.26
N ARG A 44 -9.56 5.42 -12.30
CA ARG A 44 -9.93 6.74 -11.76
C ARG A 44 -8.73 7.53 -11.24
N GLY A 45 -7.89 6.90 -10.42
CA GLY A 45 -6.69 7.55 -9.88
C GLY A 45 -5.69 7.97 -10.97
N ALA A 46 -5.46 7.11 -11.96
CA ALA A 46 -4.55 7.42 -13.07
C ALA A 46 -5.08 8.58 -13.93
N ASN A 47 -6.38 8.56 -14.27
CA ASN A 47 -7.01 9.60 -15.05
C ASN A 47 -6.94 10.97 -14.35
N LEU A 48 -7.18 11.00 -13.04
CA LEU A 48 -7.08 12.24 -12.25
C LEU A 48 -5.64 12.78 -12.24
N LEU A 49 -4.64 11.91 -12.07
CA LEU A 49 -3.23 12.33 -12.11
C LEU A 49 -2.86 12.89 -13.49
N ASN A 50 -3.27 12.19 -14.55
CA ASN A 50 -2.99 12.63 -15.92
C ASN A 50 -3.65 13.99 -16.22
N SER A 51 -4.91 14.21 -15.80
CA SER A 51 -5.57 15.50 -15.98
C SER A 51 -4.88 16.63 -15.20
N MET A 52 -4.38 16.35 -14.00
CA MET A 52 -3.63 17.34 -13.21
C MET A 52 -2.24 17.62 -13.80
N GLN A 53 -1.61 16.64 -14.43
CA GLN A 53 -0.29 16.81 -15.07
C GLN A 53 -0.40 17.53 -16.43
N SER A 54 -1.50 17.34 -17.17
CA SER A 54 -1.73 18.04 -18.44
C SER A 54 -2.03 19.52 -18.25
N ASP A 55 -2.58 19.91 -17.09
CA ASP A 55 -2.85 21.30 -16.75
C ASP A 55 -1.59 21.97 -16.17
N VAL A 56 -0.60 22.21 -17.04
CA VAL A 56 0.74 22.72 -16.68
C VAL A 56 0.68 24.12 -16.07
N HIS A 57 -0.35 24.91 -16.41
CA HIS A 57 -0.53 26.26 -15.87
C HIS A 57 -1.09 26.26 -14.45
N SER A 58 -1.67 25.14 -14.01
CA SER A 58 -2.20 24.99 -12.67
C SER A 58 -1.24 24.28 -11.72
N PHE A 59 -1.24 24.71 -10.47
CA PHE A 59 -0.54 24.04 -9.38
C PHE A 59 -1.29 22.80 -8.84
N HIS A 60 -2.31 22.28 -9.54
CA HIS A 60 -3.12 21.15 -9.08
C HIS A 60 -2.28 19.93 -8.70
N PHE A 61 -1.37 19.48 -9.57
CA PHE A 61 -0.53 18.32 -9.30
C PHE A 61 0.37 18.52 -8.07
N GLN A 62 0.96 19.71 -7.96
CA GLN A 62 1.89 20.05 -6.88
C GLN A 62 1.17 20.20 -5.55
N ASN A 63 -0.01 20.81 -5.53
CA ASN A 63 -0.85 20.91 -4.35
C ASN A 63 -1.36 19.53 -3.91
N PHE A 64 -1.66 18.65 -4.87
CA PHE A 64 -2.12 17.30 -4.60
C PHE A 64 -1.03 16.40 -4.00
N THR A 65 0.17 16.42 -4.57
CA THR A 65 1.30 15.55 -4.18
C THR A 65 2.29 16.18 -3.20
N ARG A 66 2.20 17.51 -2.98
CA ARG A 66 3.22 18.33 -2.29
C ARG A 66 4.61 18.23 -2.91
N MET A 67 4.68 17.97 -4.21
CA MET A 67 5.92 17.75 -4.95
C MET A 67 5.80 18.27 -6.39
N SER A 68 6.91 18.75 -6.96
CA SER A 68 6.94 19.09 -8.39
C SER A 68 6.82 17.83 -9.25
N SER A 69 6.31 17.96 -10.48
CA SER A 69 6.21 16.83 -11.43
C SER A 69 7.57 16.17 -11.68
N ALA A 70 8.63 16.98 -11.81
CA ALA A 70 10.00 16.49 -11.98
C ALA A 70 10.52 15.72 -10.76
N GLY A 71 10.24 16.22 -9.53
CA GLY A 71 10.58 15.52 -8.31
C GLY A 71 9.85 14.19 -8.19
N PHE A 72 8.56 14.19 -8.55
CA PHE A 72 7.73 13.00 -8.53
C PHE A 72 8.23 11.92 -9.50
N GLU A 73 8.56 12.30 -10.73
CA GLU A 73 9.15 11.39 -11.72
C GLU A 73 10.50 10.81 -11.25
N LYS A 74 11.35 11.66 -10.65
CA LYS A 74 12.61 11.20 -10.04
C LYS A 74 12.36 10.13 -8.97
N ILE A 75 11.40 10.34 -8.07
CA ILE A 75 11.06 9.34 -7.05
C ILE A 75 10.51 8.06 -7.68
N ILE A 76 9.65 8.14 -8.70
CA ILE A 76 9.15 6.96 -9.44
C ILE A 76 10.31 6.12 -9.96
N ASN A 77 11.30 6.75 -10.60
CA ASN A 77 12.44 6.04 -11.18
C ASN A 77 13.29 5.34 -10.11
N LEU A 78 13.42 5.94 -8.93
CA LEU A 78 14.15 5.36 -7.81
C LEU A 78 13.41 4.18 -7.15
N ILE A 79 12.12 4.34 -6.86
CA ILE A 79 11.35 3.31 -6.14
C ILE A 79 10.77 2.23 -7.06
N GLY A 80 10.66 2.52 -8.36
CA GLY A 80 9.99 1.67 -9.35
C GLY A 80 10.40 0.20 -9.28
N PRO A 81 11.72 -0.12 -9.29
CA PRO A 81 12.20 -1.50 -9.17
C PRO A 81 11.75 -2.22 -7.89
N LYS A 82 11.44 -1.49 -6.82
CA LYS A 82 11.07 -2.04 -5.50
C LYS A 82 9.57 -2.23 -5.31
N VAL A 83 8.74 -1.38 -5.94
CA VAL A 83 7.29 -1.32 -5.68
C VAL A 83 6.43 -1.74 -6.86
N ILE A 84 7.03 -1.97 -8.03
CA ILE A 84 6.33 -2.47 -9.21
C ILE A 84 5.70 -3.85 -8.92
N LYS A 85 4.50 -4.06 -9.46
CA LYS A 85 3.81 -5.35 -9.41
C LYS A 85 3.53 -5.81 -10.84
N GLN A 86 3.45 -7.12 -11.01
CA GLN A 86 3.13 -7.73 -12.30
C GLN A 86 1.62 -7.74 -12.51
N ASP A 87 1.23 -7.57 -13.77
CA ASP A 87 -0.14 -7.80 -14.20
C ASP A 87 -0.51 -9.27 -14.03
N THR A 88 -1.79 -9.51 -13.79
CA THR A 88 -2.35 -10.86 -13.72
C THR A 88 -3.50 -10.96 -14.70
N ASN A 89 -3.84 -12.18 -15.13
CA ASN A 89 -4.99 -12.42 -16.02
C ASN A 89 -6.31 -11.86 -15.47
N MET A 90 -6.41 -11.70 -14.15
CA MET A 90 -7.62 -11.22 -13.48
C MET A 90 -7.68 -9.70 -13.34
N ARG A 91 -6.53 -9.03 -13.18
CA ARG A 91 -6.46 -7.59 -12.92
C ARG A 91 -5.09 -7.04 -13.26
N GLN A 92 -5.08 -5.83 -13.80
CA GLN A 92 -3.86 -5.03 -13.96
C GLN A 92 -3.30 -4.61 -12.59
N ALA A 93 -1.98 -4.57 -12.51
CA ALA A 93 -1.26 -3.99 -11.40
C ALA A 93 -1.55 -2.49 -11.31
N ILE A 94 -1.62 -2.00 -10.08
CA ILE A 94 -1.69 -0.55 -9.86
C ILE A 94 -0.30 0.00 -10.17
N SER A 95 -0.22 0.94 -11.11
CA SER A 95 1.05 1.50 -11.56
C SER A 95 1.84 2.16 -10.42
N VAL A 96 3.17 2.19 -10.56
CA VAL A 96 4.06 2.87 -9.61
C VAL A 96 3.65 4.32 -9.39
N THR A 97 3.25 5.01 -10.46
CA THR A 97 2.72 6.38 -10.45
C THR A 97 1.54 6.53 -9.50
N VAL A 98 0.52 5.69 -9.63
CA VAL A 98 -0.68 5.76 -8.77
C VAL A 98 -0.34 5.36 -7.34
N ARG A 99 0.52 4.36 -7.14
CA ARG A 99 0.98 3.92 -5.81
C ARG A 99 1.69 5.03 -5.05
N LEU A 100 2.60 5.75 -5.72
CA LEU A 100 3.30 6.89 -5.14
C LEU A 100 2.33 8.05 -4.86
N ALA A 101 1.45 8.38 -5.80
CA ALA A 101 0.48 9.46 -5.63
C ALA A 101 -0.48 9.22 -4.45
N VAL A 102 -1.00 7.99 -4.28
CA VAL A 102 -1.82 7.62 -3.11
C VAL A 102 -1.08 7.86 -1.81
N THR A 103 0.21 7.52 -1.80
CA THR A 103 1.06 7.58 -0.60
C THR A 103 1.39 9.02 -0.26
N LEU A 104 1.81 9.82 -1.24
CA LEU A 104 2.08 11.25 -1.02
C LEU A 104 0.81 11.99 -0.62
N ARG A 105 -0.35 11.68 -1.21
CA ARG A 105 -1.61 12.28 -0.82
C ARG A 105 -1.95 11.96 0.63
N PHE A 106 -1.79 10.70 1.04
CA PHE A 106 -1.98 10.28 2.44
C PHE A 106 -1.06 11.05 3.39
N LEU A 107 0.24 11.13 3.08
CA LEU A 107 1.23 11.83 3.91
C LEU A 107 0.98 13.34 3.98
N ALA A 108 0.50 13.94 2.88
CA ALA A 108 0.26 15.37 2.79
C ALA A 108 -0.96 15.85 3.59
N THR A 109 -1.98 15.01 3.77
CA THR A 109 -3.25 15.44 4.38
C THR A 109 -3.72 14.61 5.56
N GLY A 110 -3.15 13.43 5.79
CA GLY A 110 -3.65 12.50 6.81
C GLY A 110 -5.03 11.93 6.47
N ASP A 111 -5.42 11.92 5.20
CA ASP A 111 -6.72 11.39 4.75
C ASP A 111 -6.93 9.94 5.19
N SER A 112 -8.16 9.57 5.51
CA SER A 112 -8.47 8.17 5.84
C SER A 112 -8.34 7.26 4.61
N TYR A 113 -8.01 5.98 4.82
CA TYR A 113 -8.01 4.99 3.73
C TYR A 113 -9.39 4.83 3.07
N SER A 114 -10.47 5.08 3.82
CA SER A 114 -11.84 5.08 3.28
C SER A 114 -12.05 6.22 2.29
N SER A 115 -11.54 7.43 2.60
CA SER A 115 -11.61 8.58 1.70
C SER A 115 -10.79 8.35 0.43
N LEU A 116 -9.54 7.91 0.59
CA LEU A 116 -8.62 7.61 -0.51
C LEU A 116 -9.16 6.52 -1.45
N GLN A 117 -9.89 5.54 -0.90
CA GLN A 117 -10.50 4.48 -1.68
C GLN A 117 -11.44 5.02 -2.77
N TYR A 118 -12.29 5.99 -2.42
CA TYR A 118 -13.23 6.58 -3.37
C TYR A 118 -12.55 7.56 -4.34
N LEU A 119 -11.53 8.26 -3.86
CA LEU A 119 -10.74 9.20 -4.67
C LEU A 119 -9.98 8.46 -5.79
N PHE A 120 -9.27 7.38 -5.46
CA PHE A 120 -8.42 6.66 -6.40
C PHE A 120 -9.10 5.47 -7.08
N GLY A 121 -10.25 4.99 -6.57
CA GLY A 121 -10.90 3.78 -7.07
C GLY A 121 -10.18 2.49 -6.66
N ILE A 122 -9.46 2.50 -5.53
CA ILE A 122 -8.65 1.39 -5.03
C ILE A 122 -9.19 0.96 -3.66
N SER A 123 -9.36 -0.34 -3.40
CA SER A 123 -9.89 -0.78 -2.11
C SER A 123 -8.99 -0.37 -0.94
N LYS A 124 -9.59 -0.01 0.20
CA LYS A 124 -8.85 0.38 1.41
C LYS A 124 -7.83 -0.67 1.87
N GLN A 125 -8.13 -1.95 1.66
CA GLN A 125 -7.23 -3.07 1.99
C GLN A 125 -5.98 -3.08 1.10
N ILE A 126 -6.10 -2.68 -0.16
CA ILE A 126 -4.95 -2.57 -1.05
C ILE A 126 -4.16 -1.30 -0.68
N ILE A 127 -4.84 -0.19 -0.42
CA ILE A 127 -4.20 1.06 0.02
C ILE A 127 -3.37 0.84 1.29
N SER A 128 -3.91 0.10 2.27
CA SER A 128 -3.19 -0.21 3.52
C SER A 128 -1.92 -1.04 3.31
N CYS A 129 -1.79 -1.74 2.18
CA CYS A 129 -0.54 -2.41 1.80
C CYS A 129 0.38 -1.50 1.00
N ILE A 130 -0.17 -0.70 0.07
CA ILE A 130 0.60 0.21 -0.79
C ILE A 130 1.39 1.22 0.03
N ILE A 131 0.72 1.92 0.95
CA ILE A 131 1.32 3.04 1.69
C ILE A 131 2.59 2.62 2.44
N PRO A 132 2.58 1.59 3.33
CA PRO A 132 3.79 1.18 4.02
C PRO A 132 4.86 0.65 3.07
N GLU A 133 4.49 -0.08 2.00
CA GLU A 133 5.43 -0.58 1.01
C GLU A 133 6.18 0.56 0.29
N VAL A 134 5.45 1.59 -0.12
CA VAL A 134 6.02 2.78 -0.77
C VAL A 134 6.84 3.60 0.23
N CYS A 135 6.37 3.80 1.47
CA CYS A 135 7.14 4.50 2.50
C CYS A 135 8.49 3.81 2.77
N MET A 136 8.52 2.49 2.90
CA MET A 136 9.76 1.74 3.07
C MET A 136 10.70 1.93 1.88
N ALA A 137 10.18 1.85 0.65
CA ALA A 137 10.98 2.08 -0.54
C ALA A 137 11.53 3.51 -0.61
N ILE A 138 10.75 4.53 -0.23
CA ILE A 138 11.19 5.92 -0.18
C ILE A 138 12.32 6.09 0.83
N VAL A 139 12.17 5.56 2.05
CA VAL A 139 13.20 5.64 3.10
C VAL A 139 14.50 4.99 2.64
N GLU A 140 14.41 3.85 1.96
CA GLU A 140 15.59 3.13 1.48
C GLU A 140 16.33 3.93 0.38
N VAL A 141 15.63 4.41 -0.65
CA VAL A 141 16.27 5.09 -1.78
C VAL A 141 16.72 6.52 -1.47
N LEU A 142 16.12 7.16 -0.46
CA LEU A 142 16.46 8.53 -0.05
C LEU A 142 17.40 8.59 1.16
N LYS A 143 17.82 7.45 1.70
CA LYS A 143 18.65 7.38 2.91
C LYS A 143 19.91 8.25 2.82
N GLU A 144 20.57 8.27 1.67
CA GLU A 144 21.80 9.03 1.43
C GLU A 144 21.59 10.54 1.31
N TYR A 145 20.35 10.98 1.04
CA TYR A 145 20.00 12.38 0.92
C TYR A 145 19.70 13.04 2.27
N VAL A 146 19.47 12.25 3.31
CA VAL A 146 19.18 12.76 4.66
C VAL A 146 20.50 13.04 5.37
N LYS A 147 20.90 14.32 5.39
CA LYS A 147 22.01 14.79 6.23
C LYS A 147 21.49 15.04 7.64
N VAL A 148 21.83 14.17 8.58
CA VAL A 148 21.67 14.47 10.00
C VAL A 148 22.92 15.23 10.43
N SER A 149 22.74 16.44 11.00
CA SER A 149 23.84 17.14 11.63
C SER A 149 24.32 16.29 12.80
N ASN A 150 25.59 15.89 12.79
CA ASN A 150 26.21 15.29 13.98
C ASN A 150 26.23 16.41 15.04
N ALA A 151 25.38 16.29 16.05
CA ALA A 151 25.38 17.14 17.23
C ALA A 151 26.27 16.52 18.31
#